data_AF-A0AAN6LD15-F1
#
_entry.id   AF-A0AAN6LD15-F1
#
_cell.length_a   1.000
_cell.length_b   1.000
_cell.length_c   1.000
_cell.angle_alpha   90.00
_cell.angle_beta   90.00
_cell.angle_gamma   90.00
#
_symmetry.space_group_name_H-M   'P 1'
#
loop_
_entity.id
_entity.type
_entity.pdbx_description
1 polymer ?
#
loop_
_entity_poly.entity_id
_entity_poly.type
_entity_poly.pdbx_seq_one_letter_code
_entity_poly.pdbx_strand_id
1 'polypeptide(L)'
;MPSSSAVSYDAPHQLTREKTHDDYDYDKLKGWRKLRPLRPGWGMYHDVRRRLPYYKSDITDAFTYRTIASIIRMYFVNLLPALAYTLDMYRRTGEFFGVNEALFSSALAAMVFSILGAQPLTIVGITGLISLFNYTIYDIIIQYDSSIYPQFMCWTAIWAAIFHWLVALWNMCDYMRYVTDFSSESFGMYVGIIYMVKGVEELVSEFSARGSTSGYLTCMIAILYFATIYALEKLGSSTFLKPAYRGVLADYSYVIGTIFWVGFAHIPGTLKRANIGMVPITKAFHPTQPRNWLINFWDLDVKWIFVAVPFGFLTMLLFYYDHNVSSLTAQARQFPLKKPGGFHWDFFLLGCTTFVAGILGLPMPNGLVPQAPVHTDSLTIYETDVDVITTSEGEGAEVRRPIVRATAVVEQRVSHFFMGLALIGTMTGPLLVVLHTMPVGVFAGVFFVVGWGSIESNGIVEKALFLLREHRFIQRDEPMLTIKKRKICLYIGLQLFGVFSCVAISQTIAAIGFPVLICLLIPLRVVLLPKWFTQKELEVMDDLTANNKVVLASLGGAPILPGGAEVEDYGLERRYSEHRKGVSRQRAGSVHR
;
A
#
# COMPACT_ATOMS: atom_id res chain seq x y z
N MET A 1 -25.33 59.13 1.44
CA MET A 1 -24.16 58.31 1.82
C MET A 1 -24.59 56.85 1.85
N PRO A 2 -23.86 55.95 1.19
CA PRO A 2 -24.39 54.68 0.71
C PRO A 2 -24.25 53.55 1.74
N SER A 3 -25.21 52.64 1.67
CA SER A 3 -25.25 51.32 2.29
C SER A 3 -24.05 50.45 1.88
N SER A 4 -23.23 50.01 2.85
CA SER A 4 -22.18 49.02 2.62
C SER A 4 -22.81 47.63 2.50
N SER A 5 -22.90 47.15 1.27
CA SER A 5 -23.13 45.74 0.92
C SER A 5 -22.07 44.85 1.55
N ALA A 6 -22.48 43.99 2.49
CA ALA A 6 -21.65 42.90 2.95
C ALA A 6 -21.47 41.91 1.80
N VAL A 7 -20.24 41.87 1.27
CA VAL A 7 -19.80 40.89 0.27
C VAL A 7 -19.86 39.51 0.92
N SER A 8 -20.80 38.69 0.48
CA SER A 8 -20.83 37.27 0.78
C SER A 8 -19.61 36.63 0.12
N TYR A 9 -18.62 36.24 0.91
CA TYR A 9 -17.57 35.33 0.46
C TYR A 9 -18.22 33.98 0.16
N ASP A 10 -18.22 33.57 -1.10
CA ASP A 10 -18.57 32.21 -1.50
C ASP A 10 -17.76 31.22 -0.68
N ALA A 11 -18.46 30.41 0.10
CA ALA A 11 -17.85 29.30 0.82
C ALA A 11 -17.23 28.34 -0.22
N PRO A 12 -15.99 27.85 -0.01
CA PRO A 12 -15.45 26.80 -0.87
C PRO A 12 -16.41 25.60 -0.78
N HIS A 13 -16.83 25.10 -1.95
CA HIS A 13 -17.75 23.96 -2.13
C HIS A 13 -17.71 22.99 -0.94
N GLN A 14 -18.67 23.11 -0.03
CA GLN A 14 -18.85 22.15 1.05
C GLN A 14 -19.27 20.84 0.41
N LEU A 15 -18.31 19.93 0.24
CA LEU A 15 -18.54 18.58 -0.21
C LEU A 15 -19.52 17.91 0.77
N THR A 16 -20.80 17.84 0.45
CA THR A 16 -21.81 17.17 1.28
C THR A 16 -21.81 15.67 1.00
N ARG A 17 -22.15 14.87 2.02
CA ARG A 17 -22.12 13.40 1.95
C ARG A 17 -23.37 12.92 1.19
N GLU A 18 -23.21 12.51 -0.06
CA GLU A 18 -24.30 11.87 -0.82
C GLU A 18 -24.58 10.47 -0.28
N LYS A 19 -25.86 10.14 -0.04
CA LYS A 19 -26.30 8.79 0.29
C LYS A 19 -26.39 7.97 -0.99
N THR A 20 -25.59 6.93 -1.13
CA THR A 20 -25.73 5.96 -2.21
C THR A 20 -27.02 5.16 -2.03
N HIS A 21 -27.93 5.22 -2.99
CA HIS A 21 -29.25 4.57 -2.92
C HIS A 21 -29.26 3.08 -3.37
N ASP A 22 -28.11 2.53 -3.79
CA ASP A 22 -27.98 1.18 -4.38
C ASP A 22 -27.11 0.25 -3.52
N ASP A 23 -27.49 0.02 -2.26
CA ASP A 23 -26.86 -1.02 -1.43
C ASP A 23 -27.42 -2.41 -1.83
N TYR A 24 -26.55 -3.37 -2.16
CA TYR A 24 -26.97 -4.76 -2.34
C TYR A 24 -26.66 -5.55 -1.07
N ASP A 25 -27.71 -6.14 -0.50
CA ASP A 25 -27.64 -6.94 0.71
C ASP A 25 -28.21 -8.33 0.44
N TYR A 26 -27.57 -9.35 0.98
CA TYR A 26 -27.97 -10.74 0.83
C TYR A 26 -28.91 -11.20 1.95
N ASP A 27 -29.09 -10.41 3.01
CA ASP A 27 -29.85 -10.83 4.20
C ASP A 27 -31.36 -11.00 3.94
N LYS A 28 -31.89 -10.31 2.93
CA LYS A 28 -33.30 -10.42 2.50
C LYS A 28 -33.59 -11.57 1.53
N LEU A 29 -32.56 -12.33 1.11
CA LEU A 29 -32.69 -13.39 0.09
C LEU A 29 -32.89 -14.78 0.72
N LYS A 30 -33.84 -15.56 0.18
CA LYS A 30 -34.15 -16.95 0.62
C LYS A 30 -33.62 -18.01 -0.36
N GLY A 31 -33.27 -19.19 0.16
CA GLY A 31 -32.85 -20.37 -0.62
C GLY A 31 -31.42 -20.29 -1.16
N TRP A 32 -31.16 -20.91 -2.32
CA TRP A 32 -29.86 -20.90 -3.02
C TRP A 32 -29.34 -19.48 -3.31
N ARG A 33 -30.25 -18.49 -3.37
CA ARG A 33 -29.93 -17.07 -3.58
C ARG A 33 -29.23 -16.41 -2.39
N LYS A 34 -29.17 -17.06 -1.22
CA LYS A 34 -28.41 -16.60 -0.04
C LYS A 34 -26.91 -16.91 -0.15
N LEU A 35 -26.54 -17.93 -0.93
CA LEU A 35 -25.15 -18.31 -1.14
C LEU A 35 -24.50 -17.33 -2.13
N ARG A 36 -23.63 -16.45 -1.63
CA ARG A 36 -22.87 -15.44 -2.39
C ARG A 36 -22.24 -15.98 -3.69
N PRO A 37 -21.59 -17.16 -3.72
CA PRO A 37 -20.96 -17.66 -4.95
C PRO A 37 -21.96 -18.14 -6.01
N LEU A 38 -23.24 -18.34 -5.70
CA LEU A 38 -24.22 -18.84 -6.67
C LEU A 38 -24.89 -17.74 -7.51
N ARG A 39 -24.41 -16.50 -7.42
CA ARG A 39 -24.86 -15.36 -8.24
C ARG A 39 -23.71 -14.78 -9.06
N PRO A 40 -23.31 -15.43 -10.17
CA PRO A 40 -22.14 -15.01 -10.92
C PRO A 40 -22.29 -13.57 -11.44
N GLY A 41 -21.26 -12.74 -11.24
CA GLY A 41 -21.18 -11.37 -11.75
C GLY A 41 -22.08 -10.34 -11.04
N TRP A 42 -22.80 -10.73 -9.99
CA TRP A 42 -23.68 -9.82 -9.26
C TRP A 42 -22.92 -8.69 -8.56
N GLY A 43 -21.82 -9.01 -7.88
CA GLY A 43 -20.96 -8.00 -7.23
C GLY A 43 -20.36 -7.02 -8.24
N MET A 44 -19.87 -7.52 -9.39
CA MET A 44 -19.31 -6.69 -10.46
C MET A 44 -20.33 -5.70 -11.02
N TYR A 45 -21.57 -6.15 -11.27
CA TYR A 45 -22.64 -5.28 -11.77
C TYR A 45 -22.92 -4.12 -10.81
N HIS A 46 -23.01 -4.40 -9.51
CA HIS A 46 -23.25 -3.37 -8.49
C HIS A 46 -22.03 -2.45 -8.27
N ASP A 47 -20.81 -2.96 -8.40
CA ASP A 47 -19.60 -2.12 -8.34
C ASP A 47 -19.58 -1.07 -9.45
N VAL A 48 -19.81 -1.49 -10.70
CA VAL A 48 -19.83 -0.58 -11.85
C VAL A 48 -21.00 0.40 -11.75
N ARG A 49 -22.21 -0.09 -11.44
CA ARG A 49 -23.41 0.74 -11.36
C ARG A 49 -23.30 1.84 -10.31
N ARG A 50 -22.68 1.57 -9.16
CA ARG A 50 -22.48 2.56 -8.10
C ARG A 50 -21.41 3.59 -8.44
N ARG A 51 -20.35 3.21 -9.14
CA ARG A 51 -19.23 4.12 -9.43
C ARG A 51 -19.44 4.96 -10.68
N LEU A 52 -20.11 4.43 -11.71
CA LEU A 52 -20.25 5.08 -13.01
C LEU A 52 -20.78 6.54 -12.95
N PRO A 53 -21.76 6.89 -12.09
CA PRO A 53 -22.25 8.28 -11.98
C PRO A 53 -21.18 9.26 -11.49
N TYR A 54 -20.25 8.80 -10.66
CA TYR A 54 -19.18 9.61 -10.07
C TYR A 54 -17.99 9.84 -11.02
N TYR A 55 -17.97 9.22 -12.20
CA TYR A 55 -16.83 9.34 -13.12
C TYR A 55 -16.56 10.78 -13.56
N LYS A 56 -17.63 11.57 -13.79
CA LYS A 56 -17.49 12.98 -14.17
C LYS A 56 -17.01 13.84 -13.00
N SER A 57 -17.50 13.58 -11.79
CA SER A 57 -17.06 14.32 -10.60
C SER A 57 -15.60 14.01 -10.24
N ASP A 58 -15.14 12.77 -10.44
CA ASP A 58 -13.73 12.39 -10.24
C ASP A 58 -12.73 13.21 -11.08
N ILE A 59 -13.16 13.78 -12.22
CA ILE A 59 -12.34 14.65 -13.07
C ILE A 59 -12.45 16.11 -12.61
N THR A 60 -13.64 16.59 -12.26
CA THR A 60 -13.81 17.98 -11.80
C THR A 60 -13.19 18.21 -10.42
N ASP A 61 -13.27 17.23 -9.53
CA ASP A 61 -12.71 17.28 -8.17
C ASP A 61 -11.17 17.30 -8.19
N ALA A 62 -10.56 16.88 -9.29
CA ALA A 62 -9.11 16.84 -9.44
C ALA A 62 -8.45 18.22 -9.55
N PHE A 63 -9.18 19.29 -9.87
CA PHE A 63 -8.62 20.62 -10.10
C PHE A 63 -8.29 21.35 -8.78
N THR A 64 -7.35 20.79 -8.02
CA THR A 64 -6.82 21.38 -6.79
C THR A 64 -5.30 21.33 -6.77
N TYR A 65 -4.65 22.24 -6.05
CA TYR A 65 -3.19 22.26 -5.92
C TYR A 65 -2.65 20.96 -5.28
N ARG A 66 -3.46 20.30 -4.44
CA ARG A 66 -3.11 19.04 -3.78
C ARG A 66 -2.94 17.91 -4.77
N THR A 67 -3.74 17.88 -5.83
CA THR A 67 -3.61 16.87 -6.89
C THR A 67 -2.25 16.94 -7.57
N ILE A 68 -1.74 18.15 -7.84
CA ILE A 68 -0.40 18.33 -8.46
C ILE A 68 0.70 17.84 -7.51
N ALA A 69 0.64 18.24 -6.24
CA ALA A 69 1.59 17.77 -5.23
C ALA A 69 1.54 16.24 -5.05
N SER A 70 0.33 15.67 -5.06
CA SER A 70 0.09 14.23 -5.00
C SER A 70 0.66 13.49 -6.22
N ILE A 71 0.48 14.01 -7.45
CA ILE A 71 1.06 13.43 -8.68
C ILE A 71 2.58 13.29 -8.54
N ILE A 72 3.24 14.36 -8.14
CA ILE A 72 4.71 14.37 -8.04
C ILE A 72 5.17 13.45 -6.91
N ARG A 73 4.54 13.54 -5.72
CA ARG A 73 4.87 12.67 -4.59
C ARG A 73 4.70 11.19 -4.95
N MET A 74 3.58 10.83 -5.57
CA MET A 74 3.24 9.45 -5.89
C MET A 74 4.07 8.88 -7.01
N TYR A 75 4.45 9.69 -7.99
CA TYR A 75 5.43 9.29 -8.98
C TYR A 75 6.73 8.81 -8.34
N PHE A 76 7.33 9.55 -7.39
CA PHE A 76 8.56 9.10 -6.71
C PHE A 76 8.33 7.95 -5.74
N VAL A 77 7.25 7.99 -4.95
CA VAL A 77 6.92 6.93 -3.98
C VAL A 77 6.61 5.60 -4.67
N ASN A 78 6.11 5.60 -5.90
CA ASN A 78 5.91 4.39 -6.69
C ASN A 78 7.17 3.99 -7.49
N LEU A 79 7.79 4.94 -8.19
CA LEU A 79 8.97 4.70 -9.02
C LEU A 79 10.15 4.12 -8.23
N LEU A 80 10.49 4.71 -7.07
CA LEU A 80 11.72 4.34 -6.37
C LEU A 80 11.67 2.90 -5.83
N PRO A 81 10.63 2.46 -5.09
CA PRO A 81 10.53 1.06 -4.67
C PRO A 81 10.40 0.11 -5.85
N ALA A 82 9.66 0.48 -6.92
CA ALA A 82 9.52 -0.37 -8.09
C ALA A 82 10.89 -0.65 -8.75
N LEU A 83 11.72 0.38 -8.91
CA LEU A 83 13.09 0.22 -9.41
C LEU A 83 13.95 -0.61 -8.46
N ALA A 84 13.88 -0.34 -7.16
CA ALA A 84 14.62 -1.10 -6.15
C ALA A 84 14.32 -2.60 -6.24
N TYR A 85 13.04 -2.98 -6.36
CA TYR A 85 12.63 -4.37 -6.54
C TYR A 85 13.02 -4.98 -7.87
N THR A 86 13.04 -4.15 -8.89
CA THR A 86 13.45 -4.58 -10.22
C THR A 86 14.95 -4.85 -10.26
N LEU A 87 15.76 -4.09 -9.53
CA LEU A 87 17.21 -4.34 -9.44
C LEU A 87 17.52 -5.67 -8.73
N ASP A 88 16.83 -5.97 -7.61
CA ASP A 88 16.95 -7.29 -6.94
C ASP A 88 16.49 -8.41 -7.88
N MET A 89 15.34 -8.24 -8.53
CA MET A 89 14.78 -9.23 -9.46
C MET A 89 15.68 -9.41 -10.70
N TYR A 90 16.23 -8.34 -11.26
CA TYR A 90 17.14 -8.37 -12.42
C TYR A 90 18.35 -9.26 -12.12
N ARG A 91 18.96 -9.10 -10.94
CA ARG A 91 20.13 -9.89 -10.52
C ARG A 91 19.78 -11.36 -10.29
N ARG A 92 18.61 -11.65 -9.69
CA ARG A 92 18.21 -13.01 -9.34
C ARG A 92 17.56 -13.80 -10.47
N THR A 93 17.05 -13.14 -11.51
CA THR A 93 16.36 -13.79 -12.64
C THR A 93 17.21 -13.87 -13.92
N GLY A 94 18.54 -13.83 -13.79
CA GLY A 94 19.44 -13.89 -14.94
C GLY A 94 19.19 -12.75 -15.94
N GLU A 95 18.94 -11.54 -15.45
CA GLU A 95 18.71 -10.34 -16.26
C GLU A 95 17.43 -10.39 -17.12
N PHE A 96 16.46 -11.26 -16.79
CA PHE A 96 15.22 -11.38 -17.55
C PHE A 96 14.29 -10.16 -17.40
N PHE A 97 14.11 -9.68 -16.18
CA PHE A 97 13.31 -8.48 -15.89
C PHE A 97 14.23 -7.30 -15.60
N GLY A 98 14.20 -6.27 -16.44
CA GLY A 98 14.92 -5.02 -16.22
C GLY A 98 13.99 -3.84 -15.97
N VAL A 99 14.62 -2.65 -15.93
CA VAL A 99 13.97 -1.38 -15.62
C VAL A 99 12.82 -1.07 -16.57
N ASN A 100 12.98 -1.36 -17.87
CA ASN A 100 11.95 -1.08 -18.87
C ASN A 100 10.70 -1.94 -18.67
N GLU A 101 10.85 -3.23 -18.39
CA GLU A 101 9.74 -4.13 -18.10
C GLU A 101 8.97 -3.66 -16.86
N ALA A 102 9.69 -3.19 -15.84
CA ALA A 102 9.09 -2.73 -14.61
C ALA A 102 8.31 -1.42 -14.75
N LEU A 103 8.91 -0.45 -15.44
CA LEU A 103 8.27 0.83 -15.76
C LEU A 103 7.03 0.59 -16.63
N PHE A 104 7.13 -0.27 -17.64
CA PHE A 104 6.01 -0.55 -18.53
C PHE A 104 4.87 -1.27 -17.80
N SER A 105 5.18 -2.25 -16.96
CA SER A 105 4.18 -2.93 -16.12
C SER A 105 3.44 -1.97 -15.19
N SER A 106 4.19 -1.12 -14.48
CA SER A 106 3.62 -0.15 -13.54
C SER A 106 2.80 0.92 -14.28
N ALA A 107 3.26 1.37 -15.45
CA ALA A 107 2.51 2.29 -16.30
C ALA A 107 1.22 1.68 -16.85
N LEU A 108 1.28 0.43 -17.35
CA LEU A 108 0.11 -0.30 -17.85
C LEU A 108 -0.96 -0.41 -16.77
N ALA A 109 -0.56 -0.84 -15.56
CA ALA A 109 -1.48 -0.94 -14.43
C ALA A 109 -2.06 0.43 -14.05
N ALA A 110 -1.22 1.47 -13.95
CA ALA A 110 -1.67 2.81 -13.59
C ALA A 110 -2.71 3.37 -14.57
N MET A 111 -2.48 3.19 -15.86
CA MET A 111 -3.38 3.67 -16.92
C MET A 111 -4.70 2.89 -16.94
N VAL A 112 -4.65 1.56 -16.83
CA VAL A 112 -5.87 0.73 -16.83
C VAL A 112 -6.72 1.01 -15.60
N PHE A 113 -6.12 1.05 -14.40
CA PHE A 113 -6.86 1.27 -13.15
C PHE A 113 -7.37 2.70 -13.00
N SER A 114 -6.67 3.71 -13.52
CA SER A 114 -7.18 5.09 -13.50
C SER A 114 -8.42 5.29 -14.38
N ILE A 115 -8.45 4.67 -15.56
CA ILE A 115 -9.54 4.81 -16.54
C ILE A 115 -10.71 3.87 -16.21
N LEU A 116 -10.44 2.59 -15.94
CA LEU A 116 -11.48 1.56 -15.83
C LEU A 116 -11.77 1.13 -14.39
N GLY A 117 -10.89 1.42 -13.43
CA GLY A 117 -11.05 0.99 -12.04
C GLY A 117 -12.26 1.63 -11.35
N ALA A 118 -12.90 0.88 -10.46
CA ALA A 118 -13.96 1.35 -9.58
C ALA A 118 -13.40 2.06 -8.34
N GLN A 119 -12.20 1.71 -7.86
CA GLN A 119 -11.50 2.42 -6.79
C GLN A 119 -10.20 3.09 -7.29
N PRO A 120 -10.25 4.38 -7.66
CA PRO A 120 -9.10 5.06 -8.27
C PRO A 120 -8.02 5.51 -7.28
N LEU A 121 -8.27 5.37 -5.97
CA LEU A 121 -7.29 5.68 -4.93
C LEU A 121 -6.27 4.55 -4.73
N THR A 122 -6.60 3.32 -5.12
CA THR A 122 -5.69 2.17 -4.98
C THR A 122 -4.60 2.27 -6.04
N ILE A 123 -3.35 2.30 -5.60
CA ILE A 123 -2.19 2.30 -6.49
C ILE A 123 -1.77 0.86 -6.77
N VAL A 124 -1.55 0.57 -8.05
CA VAL A 124 -1.09 -0.73 -8.53
C VAL A 124 0.32 -0.56 -9.13
N GLY A 125 1.20 -1.51 -8.89
CA GLY A 125 2.57 -1.51 -9.39
C GLY A 125 3.31 -2.77 -8.99
N ILE A 126 4.64 -2.73 -8.99
CA ILE A 126 5.47 -3.90 -8.68
C ILE A 126 5.80 -3.92 -7.19
N THR A 127 5.61 -5.08 -6.56
CA THR A 127 5.92 -5.31 -5.15
C THR A 127 7.10 -6.26 -4.97
N GLY A 128 7.71 -6.21 -3.78
CA GLY A 128 8.73 -7.18 -3.41
C GLY A 128 8.22 -8.62 -3.33
N LEU A 129 6.92 -8.79 -3.04
CA LEU A 129 6.29 -10.11 -2.95
C LEU A 129 6.21 -10.79 -4.32
N ILE A 130 5.85 -10.07 -5.38
CA ILE A 130 5.89 -10.62 -6.73
C ILE A 130 7.33 -10.82 -7.21
N SER A 131 8.28 -9.94 -6.85
CA SER A 131 9.70 -10.17 -7.14
C SER A 131 10.20 -11.46 -6.48
N LEU A 132 9.83 -11.69 -5.22
CA LEU A 132 10.14 -12.92 -4.49
C LEU A 132 9.56 -14.16 -5.16
N PHE A 133 8.32 -14.07 -5.61
CA PHE A 133 7.68 -15.15 -6.34
C PHE A 133 8.41 -15.44 -7.67
N ASN A 134 8.76 -14.41 -8.44
CA ASN A 134 9.41 -14.54 -9.74
C ASN A 134 10.79 -15.19 -9.64
N TYR A 135 11.67 -14.73 -8.73
CA TYR A 135 12.99 -15.37 -8.62
C TYR A 135 12.92 -16.75 -7.96
N THR A 136 11.95 -17.03 -7.09
CA THR A 136 11.80 -18.40 -6.56
C THR A 136 11.34 -19.36 -7.66
N ILE A 137 10.46 -18.92 -8.56
CA ILE A 137 10.12 -19.69 -9.77
C ILE A 137 11.37 -19.88 -10.64
N TYR A 138 12.14 -18.83 -10.86
CA TYR A 138 13.39 -18.92 -11.63
C TYR A 138 14.35 -19.97 -11.05
N ASP A 139 14.56 -19.96 -9.73
CA ASP A 139 15.42 -20.91 -9.01
C ASP A 139 14.92 -22.36 -9.09
N ILE A 140 13.61 -22.57 -9.26
CA ILE A 140 13.02 -23.91 -9.48
C ILE A 140 13.18 -24.33 -10.94
N ILE A 141 12.88 -23.44 -11.88
CA ILE A 141 12.87 -23.75 -13.32
C ILE A 141 14.29 -23.98 -13.84
N ILE A 142 15.29 -23.23 -13.34
CA ILE A 142 16.70 -23.41 -13.75
C ILE A 142 17.27 -24.79 -13.38
N GLN A 143 16.69 -25.50 -12.41
CA GLN A 143 17.07 -26.88 -12.08
C GLN A 143 16.66 -27.87 -13.18
N TYR A 144 15.73 -27.49 -14.05
CA TYR A 144 15.25 -28.30 -15.17
C TYR A 144 15.77 -27.77 -16.50
N ASP A 145 15.36 -26.55 -16.88
CA ASP A 145 15.78 -25.89 -18.12
C ASP A 145 15.54 -24.38 -18.01
N SER A 146 16.59 -23.58 -18.23
CA SER A 146 16.53 -22.12 -18.17
C SER A 146 15.74 -21.50 -19.32
N SER A 147 15.65 -22.17 -20.48
CA SER A 147 14.98 -21.66 -21.67
C SER A 147 13.45 -21.61 -21.53
N ILE A 148 12.91 -22.44 -20.64
CA ILE A 148 11.47 -22.60 -20.40
C ILE A 148 10.89 -21.44 -19.57
N TYR A 149 11.73 -20.76 -18.78
CA TYR A 149 11.29 -19.75 -17.82
C TYR A 149 10.34 -18.67 -18.39
N PRO A 150 10.61 -18.05 -19.55
CA PRO A 150 9.71 -17.02 -20.10
C PRO A 150 8.32 -17.57 -20.45
N GLN A 151 8.26 -18.75 -21.08
CA GLN A 151 6.99 -19.38 -21.45
C GLN A 151 6.23 -19.86 -20.22
N PHE A 152 6.95 -20.43 -19.24
CA PHE A 152 6.38 -20.87 -17.98
C PHE A 152 5.76 -19.72 -17.18
N MET A 153 6.45 -18.58 -17.13
CA MET A 153 5.93 -17.35 -16.51
C MET A 153 4.69 -16.83 -17.23
N CYS A 154 4.65 -16.90 -18.56
CA CYS A 154 3.48 -16.52 -19.35
C CYS A 154 2.27 -17.40 -18.99
N TRP A 155 2.42 -18.73 -18.98
CA TRP A 155 1.35 -19.65 -18.59
C TRP A 155 0.93 -19.50 -17.13
N THR A 156 1.88 -19.23 -16.23
CA THR A 156 1.58 -18.91 -14.82
C THR A 156 0.67 -17.68 -14.72
N ALA A 157 0.95 -16.62 -15.49
CA ALA A 157 0.13 -15.42 -15.55
C ALA A 157 -1.24 -15.66 -16.21
N ILE A 158 -1.33 -16.50 -17.25
CA ILE A 158 -2.60 -16.88 -17.90
C ILE A 158 -3.49 -17.63 -16.90
N TRP A 159 -2.95 -18.64 -16.20
CA TRP A 159 -3.69 -19.36 -15.16
C TRP A 159 -4.09 -18.45 -14.01
N ALA A 160 -3.19 -17.57 -13.57
CA ALA A 160 -3.53 -16.56 -12.57
C ALA A 160 -4.70 -15.70 -13.03
N ALA A 161 -4.68 -15.15 -14.25
CA ALA A 161 -5.75 -14.32 -14.79
C ALA A 161 -7.10 -15.06 -14.84
N ILE A 162 -7.11 -16.33 -15.26
CA ILE A 162 -8.31 -17.18 -15.23
C ILE A 162 -8.84 -17.28 -13.80
N PHE A 163 -8.00 -17.60 -12.82
CA PHE A 163 -8.43 -17.67 -11.43
C PHE A 163 -8.93 -16.32 -10.88
N HIS A 164 -8.35 -15.19 -11.29
CA HIS A 164 -8.84 -13.86 -10.92
C HIS A 164 -10.27 -13.64 -11.41
N TRP A 165 -10.53 -13.94 -12.68
CA TRP A 165 -11.87 -13.81 -13.26
C TRP A 165 -12.87 -14.72 -12.57
N LEU A 166 -12.48 -15.96 -12.26
CA LEU A 166 -13.32 -16.90 -11.53
C LEU A 166 -13.70 -16.38 -10.13
N VAL A 167 -12.73 -15.88 -9.35
CA VAL A 167 -12.95 -15.31 -8.01
C VAL A 167 -13.83 -14.05 -8.07
N ALA A 168 -13.62 -13.19 -9.07
CA ALA A 168 -14.44 -12.00 -9.29
C ALA A 168 -15.88 -12.36 -9.68
N LEU A 169 -16.06 -13.34 -10.58
CA LEU A 169 -17.37 -13.80 -11.03
C LEU A 169 -18.14 -14.46 -9.88
N TRP A 170 -17.50 -15.29 -9.05
CA TRP A 170 -18.15 -15.97 -7.92
C TRP A 170 -18.26 -15.12 -6.65
N ASN A 171 -18.15 -13.79 -6.74
CA ASN A 171 -18.26 -12.86 -5.61
C ASN A 171 -17.42 -13.28 -4.41
N MET A 172 -16.21 -13.83 -4.62
CA MET A 172 -15.37 -14.26 -3.51
C MET A 172 -14.70 -13.05 -2.81
N CYS A 173 -14.65 -11.87 -3.44
CA CYS A 173 -14.13 -10.64 -2.80
C CYS A 173 -14.98 -10.20 -1.59
N ASP A 174 -16.25 -10.58 -1.55
CA ASP A 174 -17.16 -10.37 -0.42
C ASP A 174 -16.62 -10.90 0.92
N TYR A 175 -15.74 -11.92 0.92
CA TYR A 175 -15.14 -12.46 2.13
C TYR A 175 -14.08 -11.54 2.76
N MET A 176 -13.63 -10.51 2.04
CA MET A 176 -12.65 -9.54 2.54
C MET A 176 -13.20 -8.65 3.66
N ARG A 177 -14.53 -8.61 3.84
CA ARG A 177 -15.16 -7.96 5.01
C ARG A 177 -14.75 -8.55 6.36
N TYR A 178 -14.19 -9.77 6.37
CA TYR A 178 -13.68 -10.42 7.58
C TYR A 178 -12.22 -10.07 7.91
N VAL A 179 -11.54 -9.31 7.04
CA VAL A 179 -10.21 -8.77 7.30
C VAL A 179 -10.33 -7.69 8.37
N THR A 180 -9.60 -7.87 9.46
CA THR A 180 -9.55 -6.92 10.58
C THR A 180 -8.15 -6.38 10.78
N ASP A 181 -8.01 -5.42 11.68
CA ASP A 181 -6.73 -4.83 12.06
C ASP A 181 -5.72 -5.91 12.49
N PHE A 182 -6.16 -6.99 13.14
CA PHE A 182 -5.28 -8.13 13.44
C PHE A 182 -4.49 -8.62 12.21
N SER A 183 -5.19 -8.90 11.10
CA SER A 183 -4.60 -9.45 9.88
C SER A 183 -3.88 -8.38 9.06
N SER A 184 -4.45 -7.17 8.93
CA SER A 184 -3.87 -6.10 8.12
C SER A 184 -2.63 -5.49 8.77
N GLU A 185 -2.63 -5.27 10.10
CA GLU A 185 -1.45 -4.83 10.87
C GLU A 185 -0.34 -5.88 10.83
N SER A 186 -0.66 -7.17 11.00
CA SER A 186 0.34 -8.25 10.91
C SER A 186 0.98 -8.29 9.52
N PHE A 187 0.17 -8.15 8.46
CA PHE A 187 0.69 -8.11 7.10
C PHE A 187 1.56 -6.86 6.85
N GLY A 188 1.12 -5.68 7.30
CA GLY A 188 1.91 -4.45 7.21
C GLY A 188 3.25 -4.56 7.95
N MET A 189 3.30 -5.26 9.09
CA MET A 189 4.53 -5.53 9.83
C MET A 189 5.44 -6.49 9.06
N TYR A 190 4.88 -7.57 8.51
CA TYR A 190 5.59 -8.53 7.67
C TYR A 190 6.24 -7.83 6.47
N VAL A 191 5.47 -7.06 5.71
CA VAL A 191 5.96 -6.28 4.57
C VAL A 191 7.06 -5.32 5.04
N GLY A 192 6.84 -4.57 6.12
CA GLY A 192 7.86 -3.68 6.69
C GLY A 192 9.18 -4.36 7.02
N ILE A 193 9.15 -5.55 7.64
CA ILE A 193 10.35 -6.34 7.96
C ILE A 193 11.06 -6.80 6.68
N ILE A 194 10.32 -7.29 5.67
CA ILE A 194 10.90 -7.71 4.38
C ILE A 194 11.58 -6.53 3.68
N TYR A 195 10.98 -5.34 3.70
CA TYR A 195 11.61 -4.13 3.18
C TYR A 195 12.94 -3.82 3.87
N MET A 196 12.99 -3.91 5.21
CA MET A 196 14.24 -3.71 5.96
C MET A 196 15.31 -4.74 5.58
N VAL A 197 14.94 -6.02 5.48
CA VAL A 197 15.86 -7.10 5.08
C VAL A 197 16.40 -6.85 3.67
N LYS A 198 15.53 -6.52 2.70
CA LYS A 198 15.93 -6.20 1.33
C LYS A 198 16.83 -4.97 1.23
N GLY A 199 16.58 -3.93 2.03
CA GLY A 199 17.48 -2.79 2.14
C GLY A 199 18.90 -3.18 2.59
N VAL A 200 19.01 -4.11 3.56
CA VAL A 200 20.32 -4.61 4.01
C VAL A 200 20.97 -5.53 2.97
N GLU A 201 20.22 -6.44 2.34
CA GLU A 201 20.72 -7.31 1.26
C GLU A 201 21.32 -6.49 0.11
N GLU A 202 20.65 -5.41 -0.28
CA GLU A 202 21.11 -4.52 -1.35
C GLU A 202 22.43 -3.82 -0.99
N LEU A 203 22.57 -3.35 0.25
CA LEU A 203 23.83 -2.77 0.72
C LEU A 203 24.96 -3.79 0.75
N VAL A 204 24.71 -5.00 1.25
CA VAL A 204 25.70 -6.09 1.31
C VAL A 204 26.16 -6.49 -0.09
N SER A 205 25.25 -6.57 -1.06
CA SER A 205 25.56 -6.85 -2.46
C SER A 205 26.58 -5.87 -3.05
N GLU A 206 26.45 -4.58 -2.77
CA GLU A 206 27.38 -3.56 -3.27
C GLU A 206 28.80 -3.69 -2.68
N PHE A 207 28.93 -4.14 -1.42
CA PHE A 207 30.25 -4.48 -0.85
C PHE A 207 30.93 -5.62 -1.61
N SER A 208 30.18 -6.66 -1.95
CA SER A 208 30.69 -7.83 -2.67
C SER A 208 31.02 -7.53 -4.13
N ALA A 209 30.21 -6.70 -4.81
CA ALA A 209 30.34 -6.46 -6.24
C ALA A 209 31.41 -5.42 -6.60
N ARG A 210 31.58 -4.36 -5.80
CA ARG A 210 32.40 -3.18 -6.16
C ARG A 210 33.48 -2.81 -5.15
N GLY A 211 33.61 -3.61 -4.08
CA GLY A 211 34.64 -3.45 -3.05
C GLY A 211 34.25 -2.49 -1.92
N SER A 212 35.06 -2.52 -0.85
CA SER A 212 34.71 -1.90 0.44
C SER A 212 34.50 -0.38 0.37
N THR A 213 35.29 0.34 -0.44
CA THR A 213 35.15 1.81 -0.57
C THR A 213 33.80 2.20 -1.18
N SER A 214 33.34 1.48 -2.19
CA SER A 214 32.03 1.71 -2.82
C SER A 214 30.89 1.33 -1.88
N GLY A 215 31.03 0.20 -1.17
CA GLY A 215 30.07 -0.23 -0.15
C GLY A 215 29.90 0.78 0.98
N TYR A 216 30.99 1.32 1.56
CA TYR A 216 30.90 2.32 2.63
C TYR A 216 30.22 3.61 2.17
N LEU A 217 30.52 4.09 0.97
CA LEU A 217 29.88 5.28 0.40
C LEU A 217 28.39 5.05 0.13
N THR A 218 28.04 3.87 -0.39
CA THR A 218 26.66 3.45 -0.63
C THR A 218 25.85 3.38 0.68
N CYS A 219 26.41 2.79 1.74
CA CYS A 219 25.82 2.79 3.07
C CYS A 219 25.61 4.20 3.62
N MET A 220 26.61 5.07 3.48
CA MET A 220 26.51 6.46 3.92
C MET A 220 25.36 7.18 3.19
N ILE A 221 25.27 7.04 1.87
CA ILE A 221 24.18 7.62 1.07
C ILE A 221 22.83 7.06 1.52
N ALA A 222 22.71 5.74 1.71
CA ALA A 222 21.45 5.11 2.11
C ALA A 222 20.96 5.58 3.49
N ILE A 223 21.84 5.61 4.50
CA ILE A 223 21.49 6.03 5.86
C ILE A 223 21.14 7.52 5.91
N LEU A 224 21.92 8.36 5.23
CA LEU A 224 21.67 9.80 5.23
C LEU A 224 20.46 10.17 4.38
N TYR A 225 20.18 9.43 3.29
CA TYR A 225 18.93 9.54 2.54
C TYR A 225 17.72 9.22 3.42
N PHE A 226 17.77 8.09 4.14
CA PHE A 226 16.75 7.73 5.12
C PHE A 226 16.55 8.83 6.17
N ALA A 227 17.64 9.30 6.79
CA ALA A 227 17.58 10.36 7.79
C ALA A 227 17.00 11.67 7.26
N THR A 228 17.33 12.04 6.01
CA THR A 228 16.84 13.25 5.34
C THR A 228 15.33 13.17 5.14
N ILE A 229 14.82 12.08 4.56
CA ILE A 229 13.38 11.93 4.32
C ILE A 229 12.63 11.85 5.64
N TYR A 230 13.12 11.06 6.59
CA TYR A 230 12.52 10.94 7.92
C TYR A 230 12.44 12.29 8.63
N ALA A 231 13.49 13.11 8.57
CA ALA A 231 13.49 14.45 9.14
C ALA A 231 12.48 15.39 8.44
N LEU A 232 12.40 15.37 7.10
CA LEU A 232 11.46 16.20 6.34
C LEU A 232 10.00 15.80 6.59
N GLU A 233 9.70 14.51 6.70
CA GLU A 233 8.35 14.03 7.00
C GLU A 233 7.94 14.38 8.43
N LYS A 234 8.85 14.25 9.40
CA LYS A 234 8.65 14.66 10.79
C LYS A 234 8.53 16.17 10.94
N LEU A 235 9.23 16.96 10.12
CA LEU A 235 9.07 18.42 10.09
C LEU A 235 7.63 18.81 9.68
N GLY A 236 7.00 18.03 8.79
CA GLY A 236 5.61 18.24 8.36
C GLY A 236 4.56 18.07 9.47
N SER A 237 4.80 17.17 10.43
CA SER A 237 3.95 16.97 11.61
C SER A 237 4.32 17.89 12.78
N SER A 238 5.52 18.46 12.77
CA SER A 238 5.97 19.39 13.81
C SER A 238 5.24 20.74 13.79
N THR A 239 5.36 21.47 14.90
CA THR A 239 4.87 22.84 15.06
C THR A 239 5.88 23.89 14.59
N PHE A 240 7.06 23.48 14.14
CA PHE A 240 8.08 24.38 13.62
C PHE A 240 7.71 24.80 12.18
N LEU A 241 7.95 26.06 11.83
CA LEU A 241 7.62 26.72 10.55
C LEU A 241 6.11 26.97 10.31
N LYS A 242 5.81 27.88 9.38
CA LYS A 242 4.41 28.16 8.99
C LYS A 242 3.78 26.91 8.34
N PRO A 243 2.46 26.68 8.50
CA PRO A 243 1.76 25.50 7.98
C PRO A 243 1.97 25.22 6.49
N ALA A 244 2.00 26.27 5.66
CA ALA A 244 2.20 26.13 4.22
C ALA A 244 3.60 25.57 3.88
N TYR A 245 4.66 26.12 4.48
CA TYR A 245 6.04 25.70 4.21
C TYR A 245 6.33 24.28 4.71
N ARG A 246 5.85 23.90 5.91
CA ARG A 246 6.03 22.52 6.40
C ARG A 246 5.25 21.50 5.56
N GLY A 247 4.09 21.88 5.03
CA GLY A 247 3.31 21.05 4.10
C GLY A 247 4.11 20.74 2.85
N VAL A 248 4.59 21.78 2.16
CA VAL A 248 5.41 21.64 0.93
C VAL A 248 6.66 20.80 1.18
N LEU A 249 7.44 21.09 2.24
CA LEU A 249 8.66 20.33 2.53
C LEU A 249 8.39 18.84 2.78
N ALA A 250 7.31 18.52 3.49
CA ALA A 250 6.97 17.14 3.79
C ALA A 250 6.36 16.42 2.59
N ASP A 251 5.55 17.11 1.77
CA ASP A 251 4.92 16.50 0.59
C ASP A 251 5.96 16.18 -0.49
N TYR A 252 7.00 17.02 -0.65
CA TYR A 252 8.13 16.82 -1.57
C TYR A 252 9.37 16.14 -0.94
N SER A 253 9.24 15.48 0.21
CA SER A 253 10.36 14.84 0.94
C SER A 253 11.19 13.89 0.06
N TYR A 254 10.53 12.99 -0.67
CA TYR A 254 11.16 12.05 -1.59
C TYR A 254 11.84 12.74 -2.77
N VAL A 255 11.26 13.82 -3.29
CA VAL A 255 11.82 14.57 -4.43
C VAL A 255 13.09 15.27 -4.02
N ILE A 256 13.03 16.03 -2.91
CA ILE A 256 14.15 16.79 -2.37
C ILE A 256 15.28 15.84 -1.98
N GLY A 257 14.96 14.77 -1.25
CA GLY A 257 15.94 13.76 -0.85
C GLY A 257 16.62 13.11 -2.05
N THR A 258 15.86 12.73 -3.06
CA THR A 258 16.40 12.07 -4.26
C THR A 258 17.30 13.01 -5.06
N ILE A 259 16.84 14.22 -5.38
CA ILE A 259 17.64 15.19 -6.15
C ILE A 259 18.93 15.55 -5.39
N PHE A 260 18.85 15.78 -4.08
CA PHE A 260 20.01 16.13 -3.27
C PHE A 260 21.06 15.01 -3.24
N TRP A 261 20.66 13.76 -2.95
CA TRP A 261 21.61 12.65 -2.82
C TRP A 261 22.12 12.13 -4.17
N VAL A 262 21.33 12.21 -5.23
CA VAL A 262 21.80 11.95 -6.62
C VAL A 262 22.81 13.01 -7.04
N GLY A 263 22.54 14.29 -6.77
CA GLY A 263 23.47 15.40 -7.03
C GLY A 263 24.75 15.28 -6.22
N PHE A 264 24.67 14.91 -4.95
CA PHE A 264 25.82 14.67 -4.08
C PHE A 264 26.74 13.57 -4.61
N ALA A 265 26.17 12.48 -5.14
CA ALA A 265 26.95 11.40 -5.76
C ALA A 265 27.70 11.84 -7.02
N HIS A 266 27.28 12.93 -7.67
CA HIS A 266 27.89 13.47 -8.90
C HIS A 266 28.94 14.55 -8.65
N ILE A 267 29.16 14.97 -7.40
CA ILE A 267 30.14 16.01 -7.07
C ILE A 267 31.55 15.55 -7.52
N PRO A 268 32.23 16.31 -8.40
CA PRO A 268 33.54 15.93 -8.91
C PRO A 268 34.58 15.92 -7.79
N GLY A 269 35.37 14.84 -7.69
CA GLY A 269 36.39 14.68 -6.66
C GLY A 269 36.63 13.22 -6.28
N THR A 270 37.02 12.99 -5.03
CA THR A 270 37.21 11.65 -4.42
C THR A 270 35.97 10.77 -4.49
N LEU A 271 34.76 11.35 -4.50
CA LEU A 271 33.51 10.61 -4.63
C LEU A 271 33.35 9.93 -5.99
N LYS A 272 33.62 10.63 -7.10
CA LYS A 272 33.51 10.04 -8.45
C LYS A 272 34.53 8.91 -8.67
N ARG A 273 35.65 8.93 -7.95
CA ARG A 273 36.67 7.85 -7.97
C ARG A 273 36.21 6.57 -7.26
N ALA A 274 35.16 6.63 -6.44
CA ALA A 274 34.65 5.47 -5.69
C ALA A 274 33.77 4.51 -6.54
N ASN A 275 33.52 4.81 -7.82
CA ASN A 275 32.81 3.96 -8.80
C ASN A 275 31.52 3.30 -8.24
N ILE A 276 30.59 4.13 -7.78
CA ILE A 276 29.30 3.70 -7.20
C ILE A 276 28.45 2.95 -8.23
N GLY A 277 27.71 1.93 -7.78
CA GLY A 277 26.63 1.30 -8.53
C GLY A 277 25.65 2.33 -9.08
N MET A 278 25.40 2.30 -10.38
CA MET A 278 24.37 3.10 -11.05
C MET A 278 23.31 2.17 -11.64
N VAL A 279 22.09 2.66 -11.81
CA VAL A 279 20.97 1.87 -12.37
C VAL A 279 21.30 1.40 -13.79
N PRO A 280 21.28 0.09 -14.10
CA PRO A 280 21.46 -0.38 -15.48
C PRO A 280 20.33 0.11 -16.36
N ILE A 281 20.68 0.59 -17.55
CA ILE A 281 19.73 1.09 -18.54
C ILE A 281 19.90 0.37 -19.87
N THR A 282 18.79 0.26 -20.60
CA THR A 282 18.74 -0.39 -21.92
C THR A 282 18.21 0.61 -22.96
N LYS A 283 18.02 0.17 -24.22
CA LYS A 283 17.45 1.04 -25.26
C LYS A 283 15.99 1.39 -24.91
N ALA A 284 15.58 2.63 -25.19
CA ALA A 284 14.23 3.11 -24.92
C ALA A 284 13.17 2.19 -25.57
N PHE A 285 12.14 1.81 -24.81
CA PHE A 285 11.03 0.93 -25.24
C PHE A 285 11.41 -0.47 -25.76
N HIS A 286 12.63 -0.91 -25.50
CA HIS A 286 13.07 -2.28 -25.82
C HIS A 286 13.13 -3.15 -24.56
N PRO A 287 12.85 -4.46 -24.69
CA PRO A 287 13.14 -5.41 -23.62
C PRO A 287 14.63 -5.44 -23.29
N THR A 288 14.91 -5.90 -22.07
CA THR A 288 16.26 -5.93 -21.52
C THR A 288 17.12 -7.01 -22.20
N GLN A 289 16.54 -8.18 -22.44
CA GLN A 289 17.12 -9.20 -23.31
C GLN A 289 16.74 -8.93 -24.78
N PRO A 290 17.54 -9.37 -25.77
CA PRO A 290 17.26 -9.20 -27.19
C PRO A 290 16.10 -10.12 -27.65
N ARG A 291 14.89 -9.86 -27.15
CA ARG A 291 13.65 -10.57 -27.45
C ARG A 291 12.56 -9.62 -27.92
N ASN A 292 11.53 -10.17 -28.55
CA ASN A 292 10.29 -9.44 -28.79
C ASN A 292 9.50 -9.31 -27.48
N TRP A 293 8.65 -8.28 -27.40
CA TRP A 293 7.73 -8.11 -26.26
C TRP A 293 6.79 -9.30 -26.12
N LEU A 294 6.22 -9.79 -27.23
CA LEU A 294 5.38 -10.97 -27.24
C LEU A 294 6.22 -12.23 -27.00
N ILE A 295 5.90 -12.98 -25.94
CA ILE A 295 6.49 -14.30 -25.69
C ILE A 295 5.72 -15.33 -26.52
N ASN A 296 6.45 -16.18 -27.27
CA ASN A 296 5.87 -17.32 -27.99
C ASN A 296 5.48 -18.42 -26.99
N PHE A 297 4.35 -18.23 -26.30
CA PHE A 297 3.90 -19.13 -25.22
C PHE A 297 3.31 -20.44 -25.73
N TRP A 298 3.01 -20.55 -27.04
CA TRP A 298 2.52 -21.78 -27.67
C TRP A 298 3.61 -22.84 -27.87
N ASP A 299 4.88 -22.45 -27.83
CA ASP A 299 6.03 -23.35 -28.00
C ASP A 299 6.47 -23.95 -26.65
N LEU A 300 5.54 -24.58 -25.92
CA LEU A 300 5.81 -25.21 -24.62
C LEU A 300 5.14 -26.58 -24.52
N ASP A 301 5.86 -27.56 -24.00
CA ASP A 301 5.29 -28.89 -23.74
C ASP A 301 4.08 -28.80 -22.80
N VAL A 302 3.03 -29.54 -23.14
CA VAL A 302 1.76 -29.59 -22.39
C VAL A 302 1.98 -29.91 -20.91
N LYS A 303 3.02 -30.67 -20.56
CA LYS A 303 3.40 -30.96 -19.18
C LYS A 303 3.64 -29.68 -18.38
N TRP A 304 4.42 -28.74 -18.91
CA TRP A 304 4.78 -27.50 -18.21
C TRP A 304 3.59 -26.54 -18.08
N ILE A 305 2.65 -26.59 -19.04
CA ILE A 305 1.40 -25.83 -18.99
C ILE A 305 0.57 -26.25 -17.76
N PHE A 306 0.47 -27.55 -17.47
CA PHE A 306 -0.23 -28.04 -16.27
C PHE A 306 0.55 -27.81 -14.98
N VAL A 307 1.88 -27.88 -15.02
CA VAL A 307 2.74 -27.56 -13.87
C VAL A 307 2.62 -26.08 -13.48
N ALA A 308 2.30 -25.17 -14.40
CA ALA A 308 2.08 -23.76 -14.10
C ALA A 308 0.77 -23.49 -13.32
N VAL A 309 -0.18 -24.43 -13.27
CA VAL A 309 -1.49 -24.22 -12.62
C VAL A 309 -1.38 -23.89 -11.12
N PRO A 310 -0.64 -24.65 -10.29
CA PRO A 310 -0.47 -24.32 -8.87
C PRO A 310 0.22 -22.97 -8.65
N PHE A 311 1.18 -22.61 -9.49
CA PHE A 311 1.85 -21.31 -9.41
C PHE A 311 0.87 -20.18 -9.73
N GLY A 312 0.07 -20.32 -10.80
CA GLY A 312 -0.96 -19.35 -11.14
C GLY A 312 -2.02 -19.20 -10.04
N PHE A 313 -2.41 -20.29 -9.38
CA PHE A 313 -3.31 -20.25 -8.22
C PHE A 313 -2.68 -19.49 -7.04
N LEU A 314 -1.39 -19.74 -6.73
CA LEU A 314 -0.69 -19.04 -5.66
C LEU A 314 -0.48 -17.55 -5.97
N THR A 315 -0.18 -17.19 -7.22
CA THR A 315 -0.16 -15.79 -7.67
C THR A 315 -1.51 -15.12 -7.50
N MET A 316 -2.60 -15.81 -7.88
CA MET A 316 -3.95 -15.30 -7.64
C MET A 316 -4.23 -15.12 -6.15
N LEU A 317 -3.84 -16.08 -5.30
CA LEU A 317 -4.06 -15.98 -3.86
C LEU A 317 -3.30 -14.79 -3.25
N LEU A 318 -2.07 -14.56 -3.69
CA LEU A 318 -1.27 -13.40 -3.32
C LEU A 318 -1.98 -12.10 -3.70
N PHE A 319 -2.41 -11.99 -4.96
CA PHE A 319 -3.03 -10.78 -5.47
C PHE A 319 -4.41 -10.55 -4.85
N TYR A 320 -5.13 -11.63 -4.54
CA TYR A 320 -6.39 -11.57 -3.81
C TYR A 320 -6.22 -10.94 -2.43
N TYR A 321 -5.16 -11.30 -1.70
CA TYR A 321 -4.88 -10.65 -0.42
C TYR A 321 -4.36 -9.22 -0.62
N ASP A 322 -3.28 -9.03 -1.38
CA ASP A 322 -2.59 -7.75 -1.54
C ASP A 322 -3.51 -6.65 -2.08
N HIS A 323 -4.25 -6.92 -3.16
CA HIS A 323 -5.11 -5.93 -3.80
C HIS A 323 -6.28 -5.54 -2.89
N ASN A 324 -6.93 -6.52 -2.26
CA ASN A 324 -8.08 -6.24 -1.40
C ASN A 324 -7.64 -5.55 -0.09
N VAL A 325 -6.53 -5.96 0.51
CA VAL A 325 -5.98 -5.27 1.68
C VAL A 325 -5.50 -3.87 1.33
N SER A 326 -4.82 -3.68 0.18
CA SER A 326 -4.44 -2.34 -0.31
C SER A 326 -5.66 -1.43 -0.52
N SER A 327 -6.73 -1.96 -1.09
CA SER A 327 -7.99 -1.21 -1.27
C SER A 327 -8.65 -0.89 0.08
N LEU A 328 -8.66 -1.84 1.03
CA LEU A 328 -9.16 -1.60 2.39
C LEU A 328 -8.33 -0.58 3.17
N THR A 329 -7.00 -0.57 3.04
CA THR A 329 -6.13 0.39 3.73
C THR A 329 -6.20 1.78 3.09
N ALA A 330 -6.37 1.88 1.77
CA ALA A 330 -6.71 3.14 1.11
C ALA A 330 -8.05 3.70 1.60
N GLN A 331 -8.96 2.80 1.98
CA GLN A 331 -10.28 3.12 2.52
C GLN A 331 -10.37 2.99 4.04
N ALA A 332 -9.23 3.05 4.73
CA ALA A 332 -9.16 2.91 6.16
C ALA A 332 -10.09 3.91 6.85
N ARG A 333 -10.69 3.50 7.98
CA ARG A 333 -11.68 4.28 8.75
C ARG A 333 -11.26 5.72 9.09
N GLN A 334 -9.96 5.98 9.17
CA GLN A 334 -9.39 7.31 9.46
C GLN A 334 -9.65 8.34 8.34
N PHE A 335 -9.93 7.88 7.13
CA PHE A 335 -10.15 8.72 5.97
C PHE A 335 -11.65 8.94 5.75
N PRO A 336 -12.13 10.21 5.76
CA PRO A 336 -13.55 10.54 5.56
C PRO A 336 -13.94 10.44 4.08
N LEU A 337 -14.00 9.22 3.54
CA LEU A 337 -14.40 8.93 2.16
C LEU A 337 -15.91 9.06 1.95
N LYS A 338 -16.29 9.49 0.75
CA LYS A 338 -17.69 9.80 0.37
C LYS A 338 -18.21 8.88 -0.74
N LYS A 339 -17.40 8.58 -1.75
CA LYS A 339 -17.82 7.76 -2.90
C LYS A 339 -17.59 6.27 -2.63
N PRO A 340 -18.48 5.38 -3.13
CA PRO A 340 -18.29 3.94 -3.05
C PRO A 340 -17.10 3.49 -3.89
N GLY A 341 -16.34 2.52 -3.39
CA GLY A 341 -15.34 1.78 -4.16
C GLY A 341 -15.93 0.51 -4.76
N GLY A 342 -15.17 -0.16 -5.62
CA GLY A 342 -15.48 -1.51 -6.10
C GLY A 342 -14.33 -2.46 -5.81
N PHE A 343 -14.66 -3.69 -5.44
CA PHE A 343 -13.66 -4.73 -5.14
C PHE A 343 -13.69 -5.85 -6.19
N HIS A 344 -14.87 -6.21 -6.68
CA HIS A 344 -15.05 -7.28 -7.64
C HIS A 344 -14.59 -6.85 -9.03
N TRP A 345 -15.01 -5.66 -9.46
CA TRP A 345 -14.62 -5.11 -10.75
C TRP A 345 -13.11 -4.87 -10.84
N ASP A 346 -12.52 -4.35 -9.75
CA ASP A 346 -11.09 -4.05 -9.72
C ASP A 346 -10.25 -5.33 -9.71
N PHE A 347 -10.72 -6.38 -9.01
CA PHE A 347 -10.06 -7.67 -9.06
C PHE A 347 -10.17 -8.35 -10.44
N PHE A 348 -11.29 -8.17 -11.15
CA PHE A 348 -11.42 -8.61 -12.54
C PHE A 348 -10.44 -7.87 -13.47
N LEU A 349 -10.33 -6.55 -13.33
CA LEU A 349 -9.38 -5.73 -14.07
C LEU A 349 -7.93 -6.11 -13.77
N LEU A 350 -7.61 -6.45 -12.52
CA LEU A 350 -6.30 -6.97 -12.14
C LEU A 350 -5.95 -8.25 -12.90
N GLY A 351 -6.93 -9.14 -13.10
CA GLY A 351 -6.79 -10.32 -13.96
C GLY A 351 -6.46 -9.95 -15.40
N CYS A 352 -7.12 -8.93 -15.96
CA CYS A 352 -6.84 -8.44 -17.31
C CYS A 352 -5.43 -7.84 -17.44
N THR A 353 -4.98 -7.03 -16.47
CA THR A 353 -3.61 -6.47 -16.49
C THR A 353 -2.56 -7.56 -16.30
N THR A 354 -2.83 -8.56 -15.46
CA THR A 354 -1.95 -9.72 -15.25
C THR A 354 -1.83 -10.57 -16.51
N PHE A 355 -2.93 -10.78 -17.23
CA PHE A 355 -2.94 -11.50 -18.52
C PHE A 355 -2.08 -10.79 -19.56
N VAL A 356 -2.28 -9.48 -19.74
CA VAL A 356 -1.50 -8.68 -20.69
C VAL A 356 -0.02 -8.62 -20.29
N ALA A 357 0.26 -8.42 -18.99
CA ALA A 357 1.63 -8.44 -18.48
C ALA A 357 2.32 -9.79 -18.75
N GLY A 358 1.64 -10.91 -18.53
CA GLY A 358 2.16 -12.24 -18.81
C GLY A 358 2.52 -12.48 -20.28
N ILE A 359 1.65 -12.07 -21.20
CA ILE A 359 1.86 -12.19 -22.65
C ILE A 359 3.06 -11.35 -23.12
N LEU A 360 3.22 -10.16 -22.54
CA LEU A 360 4.31 -9.24 -22.85
C LEU A 360 5.61 -9.57 -22.09
N GLY A 361 5.60 -10.59 -21.23
CA GLY A 361 6.75 -10.93 -20.39
C GLY A 361 7.14 -9.82 -19.42
N LEU A 362 6.15 -9.10 -18.91
CA LEU A 362 6.29 -8.06 -17.90
C LEU A 362 6.10 -8.66 -16.51
N PRO A 363 6.73 -8.09 -15.47
CA PRO A 363 6.39 -8.43 -14.10
C PRO A 363 4.92 -8.12 -13.86
N MET A 364 4.22 -8.98 -13.13
CA MET A 364 2.78 -8.86 -12.91
C MET A 364 2.50 -7.73 -11.90
N PRO A 365 1.75 -6.68 -12.25
CA PRO A 365 1.48 -5.57 -11.33
C PRO A 365 0.37 -5.93 -10.34
N ASN A 366 0.52 -5.52 -9.07
CA ASN A 366 -0.44 -5.76 -7.99
C ASN A 366 -0.62 -4.53 -7.07
N GLY A 367 -1.59 -4.60 -6.15
CA GLY A 367 -1.92 -3.51 -5.24
C GLY A 367 -0.80 -3.21 -4.22
N LEU A 368 -0.44 -1.95 -4.08
CA LEU A 368 0.68 -1.50 -3.24
C LEU A 368 0.20 -1.12 -1.84
N VAL A 369 0.36 -2.02 -0.86
CA VAL A 369 -0.19 -1.81 0.49
C VAL A 369 0.36 -0.58 1.22
N PRO A 370 1.68 -0.30 1.26
CA PRO A 370 2.20 0.90 1.94
C PRO A 370 1.90 2.20 1.17
N GLN A 371 1.74 2.14 -0.15
CA GLN A 371 1.64 3.34 -0.98
C GLN A 371 0.18 3.83 -1.13
N ALA A 372 -0.78 2.92 -1.16
CA ALA A 372 -2.20 3.25 -1.30
C ALA A 372 -2.74 4.17 -0.19
N PRO A 373 -2.41 4.00 1.11
CA PRO A 373 -2.86 4.95 2.12
C PRO A 373 -2.06 6.26 2.10
N VAL A 374 -0.79 6.25 1.67
CA VAL A 374 0.00 7.50 1.47
C VAL A 374 -0.59 8.33 0.33
N HIS A 375 -1.13 7.69 -0.71
CA HIS A 375 -1.90 8.36 -1.76
C HIS A 375 -3.13 9.06 -1.18
N THR A 376 -3.89 8.34 -0.38
CA THR A 376 -5.10 8.87 0.26
C THR A 376 -4.76 10.00 1.24
N ASP A 377 -3.70 9.87 2.04
CA ASP A 377 -3.18 10.91 2.95
C ASP A 377 -2.77 12.17 2.17
N SER A 378 -2.10 12.03 1.02
CA SER A 378 -1.69 13.16 0.18
C SER A 378 -2.88 13.96 -0.40
N LEU A 379 -4.02 13.28 -0.59
CA LEU A 379 -5.27 13.87 -1.07
C LEU A 379 -6.20 14.32 0.08
N THR A 380 -5.80 14.05 1.33
CA THR A 380 -6.58 14.41 2.51
C THR A 380 -6.30 15.85 2.92
N ILE A 381 -7.37 16.60 3.13
CA ILE A 381 -7.32 17.95 3.69
C ILE A 381 -7.33 17.80 5.20
N TYR A 382 -6.21 18.18 5.81
CA TYR A 382 -6.05 18.25 7.25
C TYR A 382 -6.23 19.68 7.73
N GLU A 383 -7.21 19.91 8.60
CA GLU A 383 -7.37 21.15 9.34
C GLU A 383 -6.76 20.97 10.73
N THR A 384 -6.01 21.98 11.18
CA THR A 384 -5.39 21.98 12.51
C THR A 384 -6.19 22.93 13.39
N ASP A 385 -7.10 22.37 14.17
CA ASP A 385 -7.85 23.12 15.18
C ASP A 385 -7.02 23.21 16.46
N VAL A 386 -7.15 24.32 17.17
CA VAL A 386 -6.55 24.45 18.51
C VAL A 386 -7.64 24.13 19.51
N ASP A 387 -7.51 23.00 20.19
CA ASP A 387 -8.37 22.68 21.31
C ASP A 387 -7.80 23.34 22.56
N VAL A 388 -8.60 24.22 23.17
CA VAL A 388 -8.22 24.98 24.36
C VAL A 388 -8.83 24.27 25.56
N ILE A 389 -8.03 23.44 26.22
CA ILE A 389 -8.46 22.79 27.46
C ILE A 389 -8.26 23.79 28.59
N THR A 390 -9.35 24.32 29.14
CA THR A 390 -9.32 25.18 30.34
C THR A 390 -9.13 24.31 31.58
N THR A 391 -7.98 24.42 32.22
CA THR A 391 -7.67 23.71 33.45
C THR A 391 -8.49 24.31 34.61
N SER A 392 -9.24 23.49 35.35
CA SER A 392 -10.14 23.95 36.41
C SER A 392 -9.46 24.34 37.73
N GLU A 393 -8.15 24.08 37.89
CA GLU A 393 -7.45 24.21 39.20
C GLU A 393 -6.17 25.08 39.20
N GLY A 394 -6.00 26.04 38.29
CA GLY A 394 -4.90 27.00 38.45
C GLY A 394 -4.71 27.97 37.29
N GLU A 395 -4.73 29.27 37.61
CA GLU A 395 -4.31 30.43 36.83
C GLU A 395 -4.35 30.30 35.30
N GLY A 396 -5.55 30.34 34.70
CA GLY A 396 -5.75 30.76 33.30
C GLY A 396 -4.90 30.05 32.23
N ALA A 397 -4.29 28.90 32.55
CA ALA A 397 -3.38 28.21 31.67
C ALA A 397 -4.22 27.47 30.62
N GLU A 398 -4.44 28.14 29.50
CA GLU A 398 -4.96 27.55 28.28
C GLU A 398 -3.94 26.55 27.74
N VAL A 399 -4.18 25.25 27.94
CA VAL A 399 -3.40 24.22 27.24
C VAL A 399 -3.91 24.18 25.80
N ARG A 400 -3.20 24.90 24.92
CA ARG A 400 -3.48 24.90 23.47
C ARG A 400 -2.90 23.64 22.85
N ARG A 401 -3.76 22.67 22.56
CA ARG A 401 -3.36 21.44 21.87
C ARG A 401 -3.77 21.52 20.40
N PRO A 402 -2.84 21.39 19.43
CA PRO A 402 -3.23 21.27 18.03
C PRO A 402 -3.87 19.89 17.81
N ILE A 403 -5.16 19.86 17.50
CA ILE A 403 -5.87 18.66 17.06
C ILE A 403 -5.96 18.72 15.54
N VAL A 404 -5.32 17.75 14.89
CA VAL A 404 -5.40 17.60 13.44
C VAL A 404 -6.64 16.77 13.12
N ARG A 405 -7.58 17.34 12.38
CA ARG A 405 -8.78 16.65 11.88
C ARG A 405 -8.70 16.51 10.37
N ALA A 406 -8.93 15.30 9.86
CA ALA A 406 -9.13 15.06 8.45
C ALA A 406 -10.57 15.48 8.08
N THR A 407 -10.74 16.54 7.28
CA THR A 407 -12.07 17.08 6.96
C THR A 407 -12.65 16.48 5.69
N ALA A 408 -11.83 16.30 4.66
CA ALA A 408 -12.25 15.70 3.39
C ALA A 408 -11.08 15.07 2.65
N VAL A 409 -11.37 14.05 1.85
CA VAL A 409 -10.45 13.48 0.86
C VAL A 409 -10.90 13.89 -0.54
N VAL A 410 -9.97 14.37 -1.36
CA VAL A 410 -10.23 14.64 -2.77
C VAL A 410 -10.15 13.32 -3.54
N GLU A 411 -11.31 12.69 -3.77
CA GLU A 411 -11.42 11.43 -4.50
C GLU A 411 -11.41 11.68 -6.01
N GLN A 412 -10.29 11.37 -6.68
CA GLN A 412 -10.06 11.68 -8.09
C GLN A 412 -9.30 10.55 -8.83
N ARG A 413 -9.31 10.60 -10.17
CA ARG A 413 -8.64 9.64 -11.08
C ARG A 413 -7.37 10.17 -11.76
N VAL A 414 -7.25 11.48 -11.78
CA VAL A 414 -6.28 12.25 -12.55
C VAL A 414 -4.85 12.06 -12.05
N SER A 415 -4.63 11.95 -10.73
CA SER A 415 -3.29 11.77 -10.16
C SER A 415 -2.66 10.47 -10.64
N HIS A 416 -3.43 9.39 -10.61
CA HIS A 416 -2.99 8.06 -10.99
C HIS A 416 -2.75 7.97 -12.49
N PHE A 417 -3.59 8.62 -13.29
CA PHE A 417 -3.41 8.72 -14.74
C PHE A 417 -2.12 9.48 -15.12
N PHE A 418 -1.89 10.65 -14.53
CA PHE A 418 -0.66 11.42 -14.80
C PHE A 418 0.59 10.76 -14.23
N MET A 419 0.49 10.04 -13.11
CA MET A 419 1.57 9.18 -12.63
C MET A 419 1.92 8.11 -13.67
N GLY A 420 0.91 7.42 -14.23
CA GLY A 420 1.11 6.45 -15.31
C GLY A 420 1.77 7.06 -16.55
N LEU A 421 1.30 8.24 -16.99
CA LEU A 421 1.93 8.98 -18.09
C LEU A 421 3.38 9.39 -17.79
N ALA A 422 3.69 9.77 -16.55
CA ALA A 422 5.05 10.10 -16.14
C ALA A 422 5.97 8.87 -16.18
N LEU A 423 5.47 7.68 -15.82
CA LEU A 423 6.20 6.41 -15.95
C LEU A 423 6.42 6.00 -17.42
N ILE A 424 5.50 6.32 -18.33
CA ILE A 424 5.75 6.17 -19.77
C ILE A 424 6.81 7.19 -20.22
N GLY A 425 6.74 8.41 -19.69
CA GLY A 425 7.73 9.46 -19.91
C GLY A 425 9.14 9.03 -19.51
N THR A 426 9.32 8.36 -18.37
CA THR A 426 10.65 7.89 -17.94
C THR A 426 11.26 6.84 -18.84
N MET A 427 10.45 6.08 -19.59
CA MET A 427 10.95 5.13 -20.59
C MET A 427 11.55 5.83 -21.83
N THR A 428 11.30 7.13 -22.01
CA THR A 428 11.90 7.89 -23.11
C THR A 428 13.41 8.06 -22.90
N GLY A 429 14.17 8.01 -24.00
CA GLY A 429 15.63 8.09 -23.99
C GLY A 429 16.25 9.16 -23.07
N PRO A 430 15.84 10.44 -23.12
CA PRO A 430 16.48 11.48 -22.30
C PRO A 430 16.25 11.29 -20.79
N LEU A 431 15.04 10.88 -20.37
CA LEU A 431 14.74 10.65 -18.96
C LEU A 431 15.38 9.36 -18.44
N LEU A 432 15.56 8.38 -19.30
CA LEU A 432 16.26 7.13 -18.99
C LEU A 432 17.77 7.37 -18.77
N VAL A 433 18.38 8.31 -19.48
CA VAL A 433 19.75 8.78 -19.17
C VAL A 433 19.80 9.45 -17.80
N VAL A 434 18.79 10.26 -17.43
CA VAL A 434 18.70 10.83 -16.08
C VAL A 434 18.55 9.73 -15.04
N LEU A 435 17.78 8.68 -15.31
CA LEU A 435 17.61 7.54 -14.41
C LEU A 435 18.93 6.80 -14.16
N HIS A 436 19.78 6.66 -15.18
CA HIS A 436 21.12 6.07 -15.05
C HIS A 436 22.04 6.85 -14.11
N THR A 437 21.76 8.13 -13.84
CA THR A 437 22.54 8.91 -12.88
C THR A 437 22.20 8.56 -11.42
N MET A 438 21.16 7.76 -11.16
CA MET A 438 20.78 7.45 -9.79
C MET A 438 21.72 6.38 -9.19
N PRO A 439 22.37 6.66 -8.04
CA PRO A 439 23.19 5.66 -7.37
C PRO A 439 22.32 4.61 -6.71
N VAL A 440 22.77 3.36 -6.73
CA VAL A 440 22.08 2.20 -6.16
C VAL A 440 21.77 2.39 -4.67
N GLY A 441 22.64 3.07 -3.93
CA GLY A 441 22.46 3.36 -2.50
C GLY A 441 21.22 4.17 -2.15
N VAL A 442 20.69 4.99 -3.06
CA VAL A 442 19.41 5.69 -2.84
C VAL A 442 18.26 4.70 -2.72
N PHE A 443 18.25 3.64 -3.53
CA PHE A 443 17.19 2.62 -3.49
C PHE A 443 17.22 1.79 -2.20
N ALA A 444 18.41 1.49 -1.67
CA ALA A 444 18.53 0.91 -0.33
C ALA A 444 17.97 1.85 0.76
N GLY A 445 18.25 3.15 0.65
CA GLY A 445 17.65 4.16 1.53
C GLY A 445 16.11 4.20 1.44
N VAL A 446 15.55 4.07 0.24
CA VAL A 446 14.09 4.00 0.02
C VAL A 446 13.48 2.78 0.72
N PHE A 447 14.13 1.61 0.65
CA PHE A 447 13.68 0.43 1.38
C PHE A 447 13.60 0.68 2.89
N PHE A 448 14.58 1.38 3.47
CA PHE A 448 14.53 1.74 4.89
C PHE A 448 13.41 2.73 5.23
N VAL A 449 13.17 3.75 4.39
CA VAL A 449 12.09 4.71 4.65
C VAL A 449 10.74 4.01 4.66
N VAL A 450 10.44 3.22 3.63
CA VAL A 450 9.15 2.53 3.51
C VAL A 450 9.03 1.41 4.56
N GLY A 451 10.09 0.64 4.78
CA GLY A 451 10.12 -0.45 5.77
C GLY A 451 9.93 0.05 7.19
N TRP A 452 10.71 1.06 7.59
CA TRP A 452 10.59 1.67 8.92
C TRP A 452 9.24 2.38 9.11
N GLY A 453 8.76 3.11 8.10
CA GLY A 453 7.45 3.75 8.14
C GLY A 453 6.31 2.76 8.39
N SER A 454 6.38 1.57 7.76
CA SER A 454 5.40 0.49 7.96
C SER A 454 5.49 -0.18 9.33
N ILE A 455 6.68 -0.25 9.94
CA ILE A 455 6.88 -0.80 11.29
C ILE A 455 6.44 0.20 12.36
N GLU A 456 6.82 1.46 12.22
CA GLU A 456 6.56 2.51 13.20
C GLU A 456 5.07 2.85 13.32
N SER A 457 4.38 2.96 12.17
CA SER A 457 2.94 3.28 12.13
C SER A 457 2.05 2.08 12.48
N ASN A 458 2.63 0.93 12.78
CA ASN A 458 1.90 -0.30 13.01
C ASN A 458 1.29 -0.33 14.43
N GLY A 459 0.01 -0.68 14.52
CA GLY A 459 -0.67 -0.85 15.81
C GLY A 459 -0.03 -1.92 16.71
N ILE A 460 0.68 -2.90 16.16
CA ILE A 460 1.45 -3.88 16.96
C ILE A 460 2.54 -3.17 17.78
N VAL A 461 3.27 -2.26 17.14
CA VAL A 461 4.35 -1.49 17.78
C VAL A 461 3.77 -0.48 18.76
N GLU A 462 2.66 0.19 18.43
CA GLU A 462 1.97 1.07 19.38
C GLU A 462 1.52 0.32 20.64
N LYS A 463 0.90 -0.86 20.49
CA LYS A 463 0.48 -1.72 21.61
C LYS A 463 1.69 -2.23 22.42
N ALA A 464 2.80 -2.56 21.76
CA ALA A 464 4.04 -2.96 22.44
C ALA A 464 4.68 -1.80 23.21
N LEU A 465 4.73 -0.59 22.62
CA LEU A 465 5.21 0.62 23.26
C LEU A 465 4.32 1.02 24.45
N PHE A 466 3.01 0.80 24.37
CA PHE A 466 2.09 0.98 25.50
C PHE A 466 2.43 0.05 26.68
N LEU A 467 2.77 -1.22 26.42
CA LEU A 467 3.19 -2.15 27.48
C LEU A 467 4.49 -1.72 28.16
N LEU A 468 5.40 -1.09 27.41
CA LEU A 468 6.69 -0.56 27.89
C LEU A 468 6.56 0.83 28.54
N ARG A 469 5.46 1.55 28.30
CA ARG A 469 5.25 2.91 28.82
C ARG A 469 5.05 2.88 30.34
N GLU A 470 5.74 3.79 31.03
CA GLU A 470 5.60 3.93 32.47
C GLU A 470 4.18 4.41 32.83
N HIS A 471 3.57 3.79 33.85
CA HIS A 471 2.18 4.04 34.25
C HIS A 471 1.88 5.51 34.58
N ARG A 472 2.90 6.32 34.96
CA ARG A 472 2.74 7.75 35.27
C ARG A 472 2.41 8.60 34.04
N PHE A 473 2.84 8.20 32.85
CA PHE A 473 2.64 8.95 31.61
C PHE A 473 1.48 8.43 30.76
N ILE A 474 0.74 7.43 31.25
CA ILE A 474 -0.45 6.92 30.59
C ILE A 474 -1.63 7.79 31.01
N GLN A 475 -2.38 8.32 30.03
CA GLN A 475 -3.60 9.05 30.32
C GLN A 475 -4.63 8.10 30.94
N ARG A 476 -5.28 8.51 32.03
CA ARG A 476 -6.24 7.69 32.79
C ARG A 476 -7.44 7.19 31.96
N ASP A 477 -7.68 7.82 30.82
CA ASP A 477 -8.82 7.56 29.93
C ASP A 477 -8.43 6.69 28.71
N GLU A 478 -7.23 6.10 28.67
CA GLU A 478 -6.86 5.18 27.59
C GLU A 478 -7.61 3.84 27.70
N PRO A 479 -8.39 3.43 26.69
CA PRO A 479 -9.22 2.24 26.74
C PRO A 479 -8.42 0.95 26.93
N MET A 480 -7.14 0.93 26.53
CA MET A 480 -6.23 -0.20 26.74
C MET A 480 -5.94 -0.49 28.23
N LEU A 481 -6.25 0.43 29.15
CA LEU A 481 -6.16 0.20 30.60
C LEU A 481 -7.29 -0.70 31.14
N THR A 482 -8.38 -0.87 30.41
CA THR A 482 -9.50 -1.73 30.82
C THR A 482 -9.13 -3.23 30.76
N ILE A 483 -8.08 -3.57 30.02
CA ILE A 483 -7.66 -4.96 29.77
C ILE A 483 -6.43 -5.33 30.61
N LYS A 484 -6.37 -6.59 31.06
CA LYS A 484 -5.19 -7.14 31.73
C LYS A 484 -4.00 -7.20 30.77
N LYS A 485 -2.84 -6.64 31.17
CA LYS A 485 -1.59 -6.65 30.38
C LYS A 485 -1.18 -8.02 29.82
N ARG A 486 -1.48 -9.11 30.54
CA ARG A 486 -1.21 -10.49 30.08
C ARG A 486 -1.97 -10.85 28.80
N LYS A 487 -3.21 -10.37 28.65
CA LYS A 487 -4.04 -10.61 27.46
C LYS A 487 -3.54 -9.82 26.26
N ILE A 488 -3.13 -8.56 26.48
CA ILE A 488 -2.49 -7.73 25.45
C ILE A 488 -1.18 -8.39 24.98
N CYS A 489 -0.36 -8.89 25.90
CA CYS A 489 0.87 -9.61 25.57
C CYS A 489 0.60 -10.89 24.78
N LEU A 490 -0.43 -11.67 25.14
CA LEU A 490 -0.83 -12.87 24.39
C LEU A 490 -1.30 -12.53 22.97
N TYR A 491 -2.06 -11.45 22.81
CA TYR A 491 -2.54 -10.97 21.50
C TYR A 491 -1.37 -10.56 20.59
N ILE A 492 -0.46 -9.73 21.10
CA ILE A 492 0.76 -9.33 20.37
C ILE A 492 1.62 -10.55 20.07
N GLY A 493 1.78 -11.48 21.01
CA GLY A 493 2.54 -12.71 20.82
C GLY A 493 1.99 -13.56 19.68
N LEU A 494 0.66 -13.67 19.54
CA LEU A 494 0.02 -14.39 18.45
C LEU A 494 0.24 -13.68 17.08
N GLN A 495 0.13 -12.35 17.04
CA GLN A 495 0.42 -11.57 15.83
C GLN A 495 1.88 -11.75 15.40
N LEU A 496 2.81 -11.55 16.32
CA LEU A 496 4.25 -11.71 16.08
C LEU A 496 4.59 -13.13 15.64
N PHE A 497 3.95 -14.16 16.22
CA PHE A 497 4.13 -15.54 15.76
C PHE A 497 3.73 -15.71 14.30
N GLY A 498 2.59 -15.15 13.87
CA GLY A 498 2.17 -15.15 12.48
C GLY A 498 3.15 -14.41 11.56
N VAL A 499 3.61 -13.22 11.98
CA VAL A 499 4.60 -12.41 11.25
C VAL A 499 5.92 -13.16 11.10
N PHE A 500 6.50 -13.65 12.19
CA PHE A 500 7.77 -14.38 12.17
C PHE A 500 7.67 -15.68 11.38
N SER A 501 6.54 -16.39 11.42
CA SER A 501 6.31 -17.58 10.60
C SER A 501 6.33 -17.23 9.10
N CYS A 502 5.70 -16.12 8.70
CA CYS A 502 5.73 -15.65 7.31
C CYS A 502 7.15 -15.22 6.88
N VAL A 503 7.87 -14.48 7.74
CA VAL A 503 9.25 -14.08 7.48
C VAL A 503 10.16 -15.31 7.33
N ALA A 504 10.09 -16.27 8.26
CA ALA A 504 10.93 -17.46 8.23
C ALA A 504 10.72 -18.28 6.96
N ILE A 505 9.47 -18.46 6.52
CA ILE A 505 9.14 -19.22 5.31
C ILE A 505 9.56 -18.47 4.05
N SER A 506 9.44 -17.14 4.03
CA SER A 506 9.87 -16.32 2.89
C SER A 506 11.38 -16.36 2.62
N GLN A 507 12.20 -16.78 3.58
CA GLN A 507 13.66 -16.95 3.44
C GLN A 507 14.05 -18.33 2.90
N THR A 508 13.08 -19.19 2.56
CA THR A 508 13.30 -20.56 2.09
C THR A 508 12.70 -20.76 0.70
N ILE A 509 13.02 -21.88 0.04
CA ILE A 509 12.37 -22.26 -1.25
C ILE A 509 10.83 -22.40 -1.09
N ALA A 510 10.35 -22.67 0.14
CA ALA A 510 8.93 -22.70 0.45
C ALA A 510 8.26 -21.31 0.45
N ALA A 511 9.00 -20.24 0.13
CA ALA A 511 8.47 -18.89 0.01
C ALA A 511 7.27 -18.82 -0.95
N ILE A 512 7.23 -19.61 -2.02
CA ILE A 512 6.06 -19.69 -2.93
C ILE A 512 4.72 -19.94 -2.18
N GLY A 513 4.75 -20.63 -1.05
CA GLY A 513 3.57 -20.91 -0.22
C GLY A 513 3.17 -19.81 0.77
N PHE A 514 3.92 -18.71 0.89
CA PHE A 514 3.63 -17.65 1.86
C PHE A 514 2.21 -17.06 1.74
N PRO A 515 1.59 -16.90 0.55
CA PRO A 515 0.24 -16.33 0.45
C PRO A 515 -0.80 -17.16 1.20
N VAL A 516 -0.62 -18.48 1.25
CA VAL A 516 -1.50 -19.40 2.00
C VAL A 516 -1.47 -19.10 3.49
N LEU A 517 -0.28 -18.82 4.04
CA LEU A 517 -0.11 -18.51 5.46
C LEU A 517 -0.78 -17.19 5.84
N ILE A 518 -0.65 -16.18 4.99
CA ILE A 518 -1.27 -14.88 5.22
C ILE A 518 -2.79 -15.02 5.16
N CYS A 519 -3.31 -15.73 4.16
CA CYS A 519 -4.74 -16.02 4.10
C CYS A 519 -5.24 -16.84 5.30
N LEU A 520 -4.39 -17.71 5.89
CA LEU A 520 -4.71 -18.46 7.11
C LEU A 520 -4.77 -17.58 8.38
N LEU A 521 -4.19 -16.37 8.39
CA LEU A 521 -4.33 -15.43 9.51
C LEU A 521 -5.76 -14.92 9.66
N ILE A 522 -6.53 -14.83 8.57
CA ILE A 522 -7.94 -14.40 8.60
C ILE A 522 -8.82 -15.38 9.40
N PRO A 523 -8.90 -16.69 9.06
CA PRO A 523 -9.68 -17.64 9.83
C PRO A 523 -9.10 -17.88 11.23
N LEU A 524 -7.77 -17.74 11.42
CA LEU A 524 -7.16 -17.77 12.74
C LEU A 524 -7.81 -16.70 13.65
N ARG A 525 -8.01 -15.48 13.13
CA ARG A 525 -8.71 -14.43 13.86
C ARG A 525 -10.20 -14.68 14.03
N VAL A 526 -10.90 -15.15 13.00
CA VAL A 526 -12.36 -15.30 13.07
C VAL A 526 -12.79 -16.48 13.94
N VAL A 527 -12.01 -17.57 13.97
CA VAL A 527 -12.41 -18.85 14.59
C VAL A 527 -11.67 -19.14 15.89
N LEU A 528 -10.37 -18.83 15.98
CA LEU A 528 -9.55 -19.20 17.14
C LEU A 528 -9.50 -18.09 18.20
N LEU A 529 -9.35 -16.83 17.80
CA LEU A 529 -9.27 -15.71 18.75
C LEU A 529 -10.52 -15.57 19.67
N PRO A 530 -11.77 -15.71 19.17
CA PRO A 530 -12.97 -15.65 20.03
C PRO A 530 -13.06 -16.77 21.07
N LYS A 531 -12.27 -17.84 20.94
CA LYS A 531 -12.21 -18.92 21.95
C LYS A 531 -11.32 -18.57 23.14
N TRP A 532 -10.38 -17.63 22.99
CA TRP A 532 -9.38 -17.30 24.00
C TRP A 532 -9.59 -15.92 24.66
N PHE A 533 -10.36 -15.05 24.02
CA PHE A 533 -10.62 -13.68 24.44
C PHE A 533 -12.12 -13.41 24.56
N THR A 534 -12.48 -12.55 25.50
CA THR A 534 -13.87 -12.06 25.61
C THR A 534 -14.15 -11.02 24.52
N GLN A 535 -15.43 -10.84 24.13
CA GLN A 535 -15.81 -9.88 23.08
C GLN A 535 -15.34 -8.45 23.37
N LYS A 536 -15.56 -7.96 24.61
CA LYS A 536 -15.09 -6.63 25.03
C LYS A 536 -13.58 -6.47 24.94
N GLU A 537 -12.81 -7.52 25.25
CA GLU A 537 -11.35 -7.49 25.10
C GLU A 537 -10.95 -7.41 23.62
N LEU A 538 -11.64 -8.15 22.74
CA LEU A 538 -11.39 -8.14 21.30
C LEU A 538 -11.79 -6.83 20.64
N GLU A 539 -12.90 -6.20 21.04
CA GLU A 539 -13.39 -4.91 20.53
C GLU A 539 -12.45 -3.74 20.81
N VAL A 540 -11.71 -3.81 21.93
CA VAL A 540 -10.73 -2.78 22.30
C VAL A 540 -9.37 -3.02 21.63
N MET A 541 -9.01 -4.29 21.38
CA MET A 541 -7.70 -4.65 20.80
C MET A 541 -7.69 -4.73 19.27
N ASP A 542 -8.84 -4.98 18.65
CA ASP A 542 -9.02 -5.20 17.23
C ASP A 542 -10.28 -4.48 16.76
N ASP A 543 -10.28 -4.00 15.53
CA ASP A 543 -11.45 -3.40 14.88
C ASP A 543 -11.41 -3.76 13.39
N LEU A 544 -12.51 -3.50 12.69
CA LEU A 544 -12.54 -3.57 11.25
C LEU A 544 -11.60 -2.50 10.68
N THR A 545 -10.85 -2.87 9.64
CA THR A 545 -9.90 -1.95 9.00
C THR A 545 -10.62 -0.82 8.26
N ALA A 546 -11.82 -1.09 7.74
CA ALA A 546 -12.72 -0.11 7.16
C ALA A 546 -14.15 -0.27 7.71
N ASN A 547 -14.63 0.74 8.44
CA ASN A 547 -15.97 0.74 9.07
C ASN A 547 -16.93 1.67 8.34
N ASN A 548 -16.47 2.34 7.28
CA ASN A 548 -17.31 3.28 6.54
C ASN A 548 -18.44 2.49 5.88
N LYS A 549 -19.69 2.89 6.16
CA LYS A 549 -20.91 2.26 5.59
C LYS A 549 -20.83 2.16 4.06
N VAL A 550 -20.22 3.15 3.41
CA VAL A 550 -20.00 3.20 1.96
C VAL A 550 -19.05 2.09 1.47
N VAL A 551 -18.04 1.74 2.25
CA VAL A 551 -17.06 0.68 1.93
C VAL A 551 -17.65 -0.70 2.21
N LEU A 552 -18.35 -0.84 3.34
CA LEU A 552 -19.02 -2.10 3.71
C LEU A 552 -20.17 -2.44 2.77
N ALA A 553 -20.88 -1.43 2.26
CA ALA A 553 -21.85 -1.61 1.18
C ALA A 553 -21.20 -2.24 -0.05
N SER A 554 -19.91 -1.95 -0.32
CA SER A 554 -19.19 -2.53 -1.46
C SER A 554 -18.84 -4.01 -1.33
N LEU A 555 -18.85 -4.55 -0.11
CA LEU A 555 -18.54 -5.96 0.22
C LEU A 555 -19.80 -6.79 0.55
N GLY A 556 -20.96 -6.34 0.08
CA GLY A 556 -22.24 -6.99 0.33
C GLY A 556 -22.69 -6.92 1.80
N GLY A 557 -22.41 -5.79 2.46
CA GLY A 557 -22.83 -5.49 3.82
C GLY A 557 -21.83 -5.85 4.90
N ALA A 558 -22.16 -5.46 6.13
CA ALA A 558 -21.31 -5.64 7.29
C ALA A 558 -21.03 -7.12 7.61
N PRO A 559 -19.85 -7.48 8.15
CA PRO A 559 -19.55 -8.85 8.52
C PRO A 559 -20.49 -9.33 9.64
N ILE A 560 -20.94 -10.58 9.54
CA ILE A 560 -21.64 -11.25 10.65
C ILE A 560 -20.59 -11.65 11.68
N LEU A 561 -20.52 -10.90 12.78
CA LEU A 561 -19.58 -11.16 13.87
C LEU A 561 -20.15 -12.20 14.85
N PRO A 562 -19.30 -13.03 15.49
CA PRO A 562 -19.75 -13.98 16.50
C PRO A 562 -20.40 -13.25 17.67
N GLY A 563 -21.65 -13.61 18.00
CA GLY A 563 -22.37 -13.14 19.20
C GLY A 563 -23.28 -11.91 19.02
N GLY A 564 -23.61 -11.51 17.78
CA GLY A 564 -24.73 -10.60 17.51
C GLY A 564 -24.50 -9.12 17.80
N ALA A 565 -23.26 -8.68 18.01
CA ALA A 565 -22.92 -7.27 18.13
C ALA A 565 -23.13 -6.52 16.80
N GLU A 566 -23.76 -5.34 16.84
CA GLU A 566 -23.89 -4.49 15.68
C GLU A 566 -22.55 -3.80 15.36
N VAL A 567 -22.27 -3.55 14.08
CA VAL A 567 -21.04 -2.86 13.64
C VAL A 567 -20.95 -1.42 14.17
N GLU A 568 -22.06 -0.85 14.65
CA GLU A 568 -22.06 0.45 15.31
C GLU A 568 -21.37 0.43 16.69
N ASP A 569 -21.32 -0.72 17.37
CA ASP A 569 -20.66 -0.88 18.67
C ASP A 569 -19.14 -1.00 18.54
N TYR A 570 -18.65 -1.47 17.38
CA TYR A 570 -17.22 -1.59 17.09
C TYR A 570 -16.58 -0.23 16.82
N GLY A 571 -15.53 0.09 17.57
CA GLY A 571 -14.71 1.30 17.40
C GLY A 571 -15.23 2.57 18.11
N LEU A 572 -16.30 2.49 18.90
CA LEU A 572 -16.84 3.63 19.68
C LEU A 572 -15.79 4.25 20.61
N GLU A 573 -15.05 3.41 21.34
CA GLU A 573 -14.02 3.87 22.28
C GLU A 573 -12.81 4.50 21.58
N ARG A 574 -12.45 4.01 20.38
CA ARG A 574 -11.33 4.58 19.61
C ARG A 574 -11.72 5.89 18.93
N ARG A 575 -12.95 6.02 18.40
CA ARG A 575 -13.49 7.30 17.90
C ARG A 575 -13.45 8.36 18.99
N TYR A 576 -13.77 7.99 20.23
CA TYR A 576 -13.65 8.89 21.38
C TYR A 576 -12.18 9.34 21.62
N SER A 577 -11.22 8.42 21.49
CA SER A 577 -9.79 8.75 21.61
C SER A 577 -9.27 9.63 20.45
N GLU A 578 -9.69 9.36 19.20
CA GLU A 578 -9.32 10.11 18.00
C GLU A 578 -9.90 11.53 18.04
N HIS A 579 -11.11 11.67 18.59
CA HIS A 579 -11.72 12.99 18.80
C HIS A 579 -10.91 13.88 19.75
N ARG A 580 -10.13 13.25 20.66
CA ARG A 580 -9.37 13.92 21.74
C ARG A 580 -7.86 14.01 21.49
N LYS A 581 -7.29 13.10 20.69
CA LYS A 581 -5.86 13.08 20.31
C LYS A 581 -5.60 13.55 18.87
N GLY A 582 -6.64 13.64 18.02
CA GLY A 582 -6.53 13.92 16.59
C GLY A 582 -6.21 12.68 15.76
N VAL A 583 -6.40 12.77 14.44
CA VAL A 583 -6.09 11.68 13.50
C VAL A 583 -4.59 11.69 13.20
N SER A 584 -3.94 10.53 13.31
CA SER A 584 -2.53 10.36 12.95
C SER A 584 -2.36 10.48 11.43
N ARG A 585 -1.31 11.19 10.99
CA ARG A 585 -0.95 11.24 9.56
C ARG A 585 -0.17 9.99 9.20
N GLN A 586 -0.43 9.38 8.06
CA GLN A 586 0.30 8.20 7.60
C GLN A 586 1.63 8.57 6.91
N ARG A 587 2.48 9.27 7.67
CA ARG A 587 3.84 9.65 7.27
C ARG A 587 4.85 8.81 8.06
N ALA A 588 6.00 8.46 7.48
CA ALA A 588 7.06 7.84 8.27
C ALA A 588 7.50 8.83 9.36
N GLY A 589 7.65 8.38 10.61
CA GLY A 589 7.99 9.27 11.73
C GLY A 589 6.83 9.80 12.57
N SER A 590 5.63 9.20 12.50
CA SER A 590 4.50 9.56 13.37
C SER A 590 4.65 8.99 14.80
N VAL A 591 5.70 9.37 15.52
CA VAL A 591 5.77 9.14 16.97
C VAL A 591 4.87 10.15 17.69
N HIS A 592 3.71 9.70 18.16
CA HIS A 592 2.90 10.48 19.09
C HIS A 592 3.63 10.65 20.43
N ARG A 593 3.89 11.91 20.79
CA ARG A 593 4.35 12.31 22.12
C ARG A 593 3.16 12.42 23.08
#